data_AF-A0A147B9D2-F1
#
_entry.id   AF-A0A147B9D2-F1
#
_cell.length_a   1.000
_cell.length_b   1.000
_cell.length_c   1.000
_cell.angle_alpha   90.00
_cell.angle_beta   90.00
_cell.angle_gamma   90.00
#
_symmetry.space_group_name_H-M   'P 1'
#
loop_
_entity.id
_entity.type
_entity.pdbx_description
1 polymer ?
#
loop_
_entity_poly.entity_id
_entity_poly.type
_entity_poly.pdbx_seq_one_letter_code
_entity_poly.pdbx_strand_id
1 'polypeptide(L)'
;YGRDGYVDATRKIIATTRKIVNETSDIEGLKILGSPDVSVIAYGSDVFDIFRLNDALSHRGWCLNPLQFPGGFHLCVTLLHVSENIADKFVSDLRECVADIMLDPGQPSTGQAAIYGMAQSIPDRSVVEELSCAYIDACYSTKDVKKTD
;
A
#
# COMPACT_ATOMS: atom_id res chain seq x y z
N TYR A 1 14.19 9.66 -24.53
CA TYR A 1 15.20 9.68 -23.46
C TYR A 1 16.58 9.41 -24.05
N GLY A 2 17.61 9.53 -23.23
CA GLY A 2 18.99 9.17 -23.48
C GLY A 2 19.66 9.04 -22.12
N ARG A 3 20.99 8.88 -22.05
CA ARG A 3 21.69 8.79 -20.75
C ARG A 3 21.26 9.91 -19.78
N ASP A 4 21.26 11.15 -20.24
CA ASP A 4 20.96 12.31 -19.40
C ASP A 4 19.50 12.32 -18.93
N GLY A 5 18.57 11.92 -19.80
CA GLY A 5 17.16 11.79 -19.44
C GLY A 5 16.90 10.71 -18.39
N TYR A 6 17.59 9.57 -18.47
CA TYR A 6 17.51 8.52 -17.44
C TYR A 6 18.14 8.95 -16.12
N VAL A 7 19.27 9.66 -16.17
CA VAL A 7 19.92 10.21 -14.97
C VAL A 7 19.02 11.23 -14.27
N ASP A 8 18.39 12.14 -15.01
CA ASP A 8 17.45 13.13 -14.46
C ASP A 8 16.20 12.46 -13.86
N ALA A 9 15.58 11.53 -14.61
CA ALA A 9 14.41 10.80 -14.12
C ALA A 9 14.70 10.01 -12.84
N THR A 10 15.83 9.30 -12.80
CA THR A 10 16.26 8.56 -11.62
C THR A 10 16.51 9.51 -10.45
N ARG A 11 17.24 10.62 -10.67
CA ARG A 11 17.50 11.62 -9.62
C ARG A 11 16.21 12.13 -8.99
N LYS A 12 15.21 12.45 -9.81
CA LYS A 12 13.90 12.91 -9.36
C LYS A 12 13.17 11.85 -8.52
N ILE A 13 13.08 10.61 -9.01
CA ILE A 13 12.45 9.51 -8.28
C ILE A 13 13.13 9.27 -6.93
N ILE A 14 14.47 9.23 -6.90
CA ILE A 14 15.23 9.01 -5.67
C ILE A 14 15.05 10.18 -4.69
N ALA A 15 15.05 11.42 -5.17
CA ALA A 15 14.82 12.60 -4.33
C ALA A 15 13.41 12.56 -3.71
N THR A 16 12.39 12.27 -4.50
CA THR A 16 11.00 12.12 -4.01
C THR A 16 10.88 10.98 -3.01
N THR A 17 11.52 9.83 -3.27
CA THR A 17 11.52 8.69 -2.35
C THR A 17 12.12 9.08 -1.01
N ARG A 18 13.30 9.72 -1.01
CA ARG A 18 13.97 10.19 0.21
C ARG A 18 13.15 11.22 0.97
N LYS A 19 12.46 12.12 0.27
CA LYS A 19 11.53 13.07 0.88
C LYS A 19 10.44 12.33 1.67
N ILE A 20 9.74 11.42 1.02
CA ILE A 20 8.66 10.63 1.65
C ILE A 20 9.20 9.84 2.85
N VAL A 21 10.36 9.17 2.71
CA VAL A 21 11.00 8.43 3.80
C VAL A 21 11.29 9.33 4.99
N ASN A 22 11.93 10.47 4.76
CA ASN A 22 12.29 11.39 5.84
C ASN A 22 11.03 11.94 6.55
N GLU A 23 10.02 12.34 5.79
CA GLU A 23 8.78 12.94 6.33
C GLU A 23 7.81 11.91 6.93
N THR A 24 8.10 10.62 6.86
CA THR A 24 7.25 9.57 7.44
C THR A 24 7.98 8.73 8.50
N SER A 25 9.30 8.90 8.61
CA SER A 25 10.15 8.15 9.55
C SER A 25 9.86 8.42 11.03
N ASP A 26 9.23 9.54 11.34
CA ASP A 26 8.87 10.02 12.69
C ASP A 26 7.41 9.71 13.06
N ILE A 27 6.63 9.08 12.18
CA ILE A 27 5.23 8.77 12.44
C ILE A 27 5.15 7.62 13.45
N GLU A 28 4.64 7.91 14.65
CA GLU A 28 4.45 6.92 15.71
C GLU A 28 3.52 5.78 15.26
N GLY A 29 3.90 4.54 15.58
CA GLY A 29 3.14 3.34 15.21
C GLY A 29 3.34 2.88 13.76
N LEU A 30 4.02 3.65 12.91
CA LEU A 30 4.38 3.27 11.56
C LEU A 30 5.89 2.95 11.50
N LYS A 31 6.27 1.91 10.75
CA LYS A 31 7.68 1.60 10.48
C LYS A 31 7.91 1.41 9.00
N ILE A 32 9.10 1.81 8.55
CA ILE A 32 9.60 1.45 7.23
C ILE A 32 10.26 0.08 7.34
N LEU A 33 9.93 -0.81 6.40
CA LEU A 33 10.50 -2.16 6.34
C LEU A 33 11.82 -2.12 5.59
N GLY A 34 12.92 -2.20 6.34
CA GLY A 34 14.28 -2.16 5.79
C GLY A 34 14.80 -0.75 5.54
N SER A 35 15.69 -0.60 4.55
CA SER A 35 16.27 0.69 4.12
C SER A 35 15.98 0.92 2.63
N PRO A 36 15.01 1.79 2.27
CA PRO A 36 14.65 2.03 0.88
C PRO A 36 15.70 2.92 0.20
N ASP A 37 16.69 2.30 -0.44
CA ASP A 37 17.76 3.00 -1.15
C ASP A 37 17.34 3.54 -2.53
N VAL A 38 16.25 3.00 -3.08
CA VAL A 38 15.79 3.26 -4.46
C VAL A 38 14.38 3.85 -4.51
N SER A 39 13.46 3.30 -5.31
CA SER A 39 12.15 3.88 -5.57
C SER A 39 10.99 3.25 -4.79
N VAL A 40 11.22 2.19 -4.03
CA VAL A 40 10.16 1.43 -3.35
C VAL A 40 10.28 1.65 -1.85
N ILE A 41 9.18 2.08 -1.24
CA ILE A 41 9.07 2.27 0.22
C ILE A 41 8.01 1.29 0.72
N ALA A 42 8.40 0.37 1.60
CA ALA A 42 7.49 -0.56 2.24
C ALA A 42 7.22 -0.11 3.68
N TYR A 43 5.94 -0.12 4.07
CA TYR A 43 5.48 0.24 5.41
C TYR A 43 4.90 -0.98 6.13
N GLY A 44 5.11 -1.02 7.44
CA GLY A 44 4.56 -1.97 8.38
C GLY A 44 4.14 -1.29 9.68
N SER A 45 3.55 -2.05 10.60
CA SER A 45 3.26 -1.60 11.97
C SER A 45 3.35 -2.78 12.92
N ASP A 46 3.82 -2.53 14.15
CA ASP A 46 3.72 -3.47 15.27
C ASP A 46 2.64 -3.04 16.29
N VAL A 47 1.95 -1.92 16.03
CA VAL A 47 1.00 -1.28 16.95
C VAL A 47 -0.45 -1.49 16.50
N PHE A 48 -0.70 -1.44 15.20
CA PHE A 48 -2.02 -1.65 14.60
C PHE A 48 -1.92 -2.57 13.38
N ASP A 49 -3.06 -3.08 12.90
CA ASP A 49 -3.11 -3.85 11.66
C ASP A 49 -2.83 -2.93 10.46
N ILE A 50 -1.66 -3.09 9.83
CA ILE A 50 -1.21 -2.26 8.70
C ILE A 50 -2.16 -2.29 7.50
N PHE A 51 -2.98 -3.33 7.34
CA PHE A 51 -3.96 -3.38 6.26
C PHE A 51 -5.08 -2.36 6.46
N ARG A 52 -5.38 -1.93 7.71
CA ARG A 52 -6.30 -0.81 7.98
C ARG A 52 -5.78 0.50 7.37
N LEU A 53 -4.49 0.75 7.47
CA LEU A 53 -3.88 1.93 6.87
C LEU A 53 -3.92 1.87 5.35
N ASN A 54 -3.63 0.70 4.77
CA ASN A 54 -3.77 0.48 3.32
C ASN A 54 -5.21 0.76 2.83
N ASP A 55 -6.22 0.27 3.56
CA ASP A 55 -7.64 0.50 3.24
C ASP A 55 -8.04 1.97 3.39
N ALA A 56 -7.63 2.63 4.47
CA ALA A 56 -7.90 4.05 4.70
C ALA A 56 -7.31 4.93 3.59
N LEU A 57 -6.09 4.63 3.15
CA LEU A 57 -5.46 5.29 2.00
C LEU A 57 -6.20 4.98 0.69
N SER A 58 -6.72 3.76 0.52
CA SER A 58 -7.51 3.39 -0.65
C SER A 58 -8.80 4.22 -0.78
N HIS A 59 -9.47 4.51 0.35
CA HIS A 59 -10.63 5.40 0.39
C HIS A 59 -10.28 6.85 0.02
N ARG A 60 -9.00 7.23 0.14
CA ARG A 60 -8.46 8.52 -0.34
C ARG A 60 -7.97 8.46 -1.79
N GLY A 61 -8.15 7.33 -2.47
CA GLY A 61 -7.81 7.13 -3.88
C GLY A 61 -6.42 6.55 -4.13
N TRP A 62 -5.69 6.13 -3.10
CA TRP A 62 -4.38 5.51 -3.27
C TRP A 62 -4.49 4.03 -3.65
N CYS A 63 -3.88 3.64 -4.77
CA CYS A 63 -3.75 2.25 -5.17
C CYS A 63 -2.37 1.73 -4.78
N LEU A 64 -2.29 1.10 -3.60
CA LEU A 64 -1.05 0.59 -3.02
C LEU A 64 -0.99 -0.93 -3.12
N ASN A 65 0.21 -1.49 -3.01
CA ASN A 65 0.40 -2.94 -3.11
C ASN A 65 0.52 -3.53 -1.71
N PRO A 66 -0.48 -4.28 -1.21
CA PRO A 66 -0.36 -4.99 0.06
C PRO A 66 0.70 -6.10 -0.05
N LEU A 67 1.45 -6.29 1.03
CA LEU A 67 2.53 -7.25 1.19
C LEU A 67 2.18 -8.25 2.29
N GLN A 68 2.82 -9.43 2.24
CA GLN A 68 2.66 -10.50 3.22
C GLN A 68 4.05 -11.06 3.59
N PHE A 69 4.17 -11.55 4.83
CA PHE A 69 5.39 -12.19 5.36
C PHE A 69 6.66 -11.31 5.32
N PRO A 70 6.69 -10.14 6.01
CA PRO A 70 5.74 -9.63 6.99
C PRO A 70 4.56 -8.85 6.36
N GLY A 71 3.50 -8.65 7.13
CA GLY A 71 2.36 -7.83 6.69
C GLY A 71 2.80 -6.38 6.46
N GLY A 72 2.32 -5.78 5.38
CA GLY A 72 2.68 -4.42 5.01
C GLY A 72 1.99 -3.94 3.75
N PHE A 73 2.40 -2.79 3.25
CA PHE A 73 2.14 -2.37 1.87
C PHE A 73 3.34 -1.58 1.34
N HIS A 74 3.50 -1.47 0.03
CA HIS A 74 4.48 -0.55 -0.55
C HIS A 74 3.88 0.52 -1.45
N LEU A 75 4.62 1.62 -1.53
CA LEU A 75 4.54 2.61 -2.61
C LEU A 75 5.77 2.45 -3.51
N CYS A 76 5.53 2.29 -4.81
CA CYS A 76 6.58 2.39 -5.82
C CYS A 76 6.55 3.81 -6.42
N VAL A 77 7.53 4.63 -6.06
CA VAL A 77 7.69 5.99 -6.55
C VAL A 77 8.11 5.95 -8.02
N THR A 78 7.35 6.66 -8.84
CA THR A 78 7.56 6.79 -10.28
C THR A 78 7.57 8.27 -10.65
N LEU A 79 7.84 8.59 -11.91
CA LEU A 79 7.78 9.98 -12.39
C LEU A 79 6.42 10.65 -12.17
N LEU A 80 5.31 9.90 -12.10
CA LEU A 80 3.99 10.47 -11.80
C LEU A 80 3.94 11.06 -10.38
N HIS A 81 4.66 10.46 -9.45
CA HIS A 81 4.75 10.89 -8.05
C HIS A 81 5.71 12.08 -7.85
N VAL A 82 6.54 12.38 -8.84
CA VAL A 82 7.43 13.56 -8.85
C VAL A 82 6.63 14.84 -9.16
N SER A 83 5.45 14.71 -9.76
CA SER A 83 4.55 15.83 -10.05
C SER A 83 4.24 16.64 -8.79
N GLU A 84 3.96 17.94 -8.98
CA GLU A 84 3.72 18.85 -7.86
C GLU A 84 2.64 18.32 -6.92
N ASN A 85 2.93 18.42 -5.61
CA ASN A 85 2.06 18.08 -4.49
C ASN A 85 1.68 16.60 -4.31
N ILE A 86 2.07 15.67 -5.19
CA ILE A 86 1.68 14.25 -5.02
C ILE A 86 2.39 13.61 -3.83
N ALA A 87 3.70 13.84 -3.68
CA ALA A 87 4.46 13.33 -2.55
C ALA A 87 3.99 13.95 -1.22
N ASP A 88 3.79 15.27 -1.19
CA ASP A 88 3.27 15.98 -0.02
C ASP A 88 1.88 15.49 0.36
N LYS A 89 0.99 15.30 -0.62
CA LYS A 89 -0.33 14.75 -0.40
C LYS A 89 -0.28 13.34 0.16
N PHE A 90 0.60 12.48 -0.36
CA PHE A 90 0.80 11.12 0.17
C PHE A 90 1.20 11.16 1.64
N VAL A 91 2.18 12.00 1.99
CA VAL A 91 2.65 12.16 3.38
C VAL A 91 1.53 12.68 4.29
N SER A 92 0.78 13.69 3.86
CA SER A 92 -0.36 14.23 4.62
C SER A 92 -1.42 13.17 4.87
N ASP A 93 -1.84 12.47 3.82
CA ASP A 93 -2.86 11.42 3.91
C ASP A 93 -2.39 10.28 4.83
N LEU A 94 -1.13 9.88 4.72
CA LEU A 94 -0.53 8.86 5.58
C LEU A 94 -0.56 9.28 7.05
N ARG A 95 -0.15 10.51 7.37
CA ARG A 95 -0.14 11.05 8.74
C ARG A 95 -1.54 11.12 9.33
N GLU A 96 -2.51 11.63 8.58
CA GLU A 96 -3.89 11.72 9.02
C GLU A 96 -4.50 10.34 9.26
N CYS A 97 -4.33 9.40 8.32
CA CYS A 97 -4.84 8.04 8.48
C CYS A 97 -4.20 7.31 9.67
N VAL A 98 -2.89 7.48 9.90
CA VAL A 98 -2.24 6.90 11.08
C VAL A 98 -2.76 7.55 12.36
N ALA A 99 -2.91 8.88 12.41
CA ALA A 99 -3.45 9.56 13.57
C ALA A 99 -4.86 9.07 13.93
N ASP A 100 -5.73 8.89 12.93
CA ASP A 100 -7.08 8.35 13.12
C ASP A 100 -7.06 6.90 13.63
N ILE A 101 -6.20 6.03 13.07
CA ILE A 101 -6.07 4.64 13.50
C ILE A 101 -5.56 4.54 14.93
N MET A 102 -4.63 5.42 15.32
CA MET A 102 -4.03 5.47 16.65
C MET A 102 -5.02 5.89 17.75
N LEU A 103 -6.19 6.44 17.42
CA LEU A 103 -7.28 6.66 18.39
C LEU A 103 -7.84 5.34 18.94
N ASP A 104 -7.84 4.28 18.12
CA ASP A 104 -8.23 2.92 18.50
C ASP A 104 -7.44 1.87 17.68
N PRO A 105 -6.19 1.57 18.08
CA PRO A 105 -5.30 0.70 17.31
C PRO A 105 -5.75 -0.76 17.33
N GLY A 106 -6.58 -1.16 18.29
CA GLY A 106 -7.03 -2.53 18.49
C GLY A 106 -8.16 -2.99 17.56
N GLN A 107 -8.78 -2.09 16.79
CA GLN A 107 -9.84 -2.51 15.87
C GLN A 107 -9.30 -3.42 14.76
N PRO A 108 -10.07 -4.45 14.36
CA PRO A 108 -9.70 -5.33 13.27
C PRO A 108 -9.82 -4.63 11.90
N SER A 109 -9.07 -5.09 10.91
CA SER A 109 -9.32 -4.73 9.50
C SER A 109 -10.66 -5.27 9.02
N THR A 110 -11.31 -4.52 8.13
CA THR A 110 -12.57 -4.90 7.47
C THR A 110 -12.42 -4.79 5.94
N GLY A 111 -13.43 -5.21 5.18
CA GLY A 111 -13.46 -5.04 3.73
C GLY A 111 -12.31 -5.74 2.99
N GLN A 112 -11.74 -5.07 1.99
CA GLN A 112 -10.66 -5.63 1.15
C GLN A 112 -9.36 -5.84 1.94
N ALA A 113 -9.09 -5.01 2.94
CA ALA A 113 -7.92 -5.19 3.82
C ALA A 113 -7.98 -6.49 4.62
N ALA A 114 -9.17 -6.90 5.06
CA ALA A 114 -9.33 -8.16 5.77
C ALA A 114 -8.97 -9.38 4.92
N ILE A 115 -9.12 -9.32 3.57
CA ILE A 115 -8.75 -10.41 2.67
C ILE A 115 -7.25 -10.71 2.78
N TYR A 116 -6.41 -9.67 2.75
CA TYR A 116 -4.96 -9.84 2.79
C TYR A 116 -4.48 -10.29 4.17
N GLY A 117 -5.07 -9.78 5.26
CA GLY A 117 -4.80 -10.24 6.63
C GLY A 117 -5.19 -11.70 6.83
N MET A 118 -6.39 -12.10 6.39
CA MET A 118 -6.86 -13.48 6.48
C MET A 118 -5.99 -14.42 5.64
N ALA A 119 -5.71 -14.07 4.38
CA ALA A 119 -4.89 -14.88 3.48
C ALA A 119 -3.47 -15.14 4.03
N GLN A 120 -2.95 -14.23 4.85
CA GLN A 120 -1.68 -14.44 5.55
C GLN A 120 -1.80 -15.43 6.72
N SER A 121 -2.92 -15.40 7.46
CA SER A 121 -3.15 -16.27 8.63
C SER A 121 -3.54 -17.71 8.32
N ILE A 122 -4.06 -17.99 7.11
CA ILE A 122 -4.52 -19.32 6.71
C ILE A 122 -3.31 -20.27 6.55
N PRO A 123 -3.20 -21.34 7.38
CA PRO A 123 -2.09 -22.28 7.26
C PRO A 123 -2.20 -23.16 6.02
N ASP A 124 -3.42 -23.53 5.64
CA ASP A 124 -3.69 -24.34 4.46
C ASP A 124 -3.67 -23.49 3.19
N ARG A 125 -2.54 -23.54 2.47
CA ARG A 125 -2.34 -22.73 1.27
C ARG A 125 -3.22 -23.15 0.10
N SER A 126 -3.86 -24.33 0.13
CA SER A 126 -4.80 -24.74 -0.92
C SER A 126 -6.03 -23.82 -1.00
N VAL A 127 -6.49 -23.28 0.14
CA VAL A 127 -7.61 -22.32 0.16
C VAL A 127 -7.24 -21.01 -0.56
N VAL A 128 -5.99 -20.55 -0.42
CA VAL A 128 -5.50 -19.35 -1.12
C VAL A 128 -5.37 -19.61 -2.62
N GLU A 129 -4.96 -20.80 -3.01
CA GLU A 129 -4.93 -21.25 -4.41
C GLU A 129 -6.32 -21.27 -5.03
N GLU A 130 -7.30 -21.92 -4.38
CA GLU A 130 -8.68 -21.98 -4.84
C GLU A 130 -9.30 -20.58 -5.02
N LEU A 131 -9.09 -19.69 -4.06
CA LEU A 131 -9.55 -18.30 -4.15
C LEU A 131 -8.90 -17.56 -5.32
N SER A 132 -7.61 -17.80 -5.58
CA SER A 132 -6.87 -17.19 -6.69
C SER A 132 -7.39 -17.68 -8.03
N CYS A 133 -7.65 -18.98 -8.18
CA CYS A 133 -8.28 -19.56 -9.37
C CYS A 133 -9.67 -18.96 -9.61
N ALA A 134 -10.50 -18.87 -8.56
CA ALA A 134 -11.84 -18.27 -8.66
C ALA A 134 -11.78 -16.79 -9.08
N TYR A 135 -10.79 -16.03 -8.61
CA TYR A 135 -10.57 -14.66 -9.05
C TYR A 135 -10.25 -14.58 -10.55
N ILE A 136 -9.35 -15.44 -11.04
CA ILE A 136 -8.99 -15.49 -12.47
C ILE A 136 -10.21 -15.88 -13.31
N ASP A 137 -10.97 -16.89 -12.88
CA ASP A 137 -12.21 -17.29 -13.56
C ASP A 137 -13.23 -16.13 -13.63
N ALA A 138 -13.35 -15.36 -12.54
CA ALA A 138 -14.22 -14.19 -12.50
C ALA A 138 -13.79 -13.09 -13.50
N CYS A 139 -12.49 -12.90 -13.74
CA CYS A 139 -11.98 -11.97 -14.75
C CYS A 139 -12.40 -12.34 -16.18
N TYR A 140 -12.71 -13.62 -16.45
CA TYR A 140 -13.18 -14.11 -17.76
C TYR A 140 -14.69 -14.38 -17.81
N SER A 141 -15.42 -14.09 -16.74
CA SER A 141 -16.86 -14.32 -16.70
C SER A 141 -17.60 -13.44 -17.71
N THR A 142 -18.31 -14.08 -18.64
CA THR A 142 -19.23 -13.41 -19.58
C THR A 142 -20.68 -13.44 -19.11
N LYS A 143 -20.94 -13.93 -17.88
CA LYS A 143 -22.28 -13.94 -17.29
C LYS A 143 -22.74 -12.50 -17.07
N ASP A 144 -23.92 -12.16 -17.60
CA ASP A 144 -24.57 -10.89 -17.30
C ASP A 144 -24.88 -10.83 -15.80
N VAL A 145 -24.23 -9.90 -15.10
CA VAL A 145 -24.61 -9.56 -13.72
C VAL A 145 -25.94 -8.82 -13.80
N LYS A 146 -27.05 -9.57 -13.73
CA LYS A 146 -28.38 -8.96 -13.55
C LYS A 146 -28.31 -8.10 -12.28
N LYS A 147 -28.42 -6.79 -12.43
CA LYS A 147 -28.65 -5.89 -11.29
C LYS A 147 -29.96 -6.34 -10.66
N THR A 148 -29.87 -6.96 -9.48
CA THR A 148 -30.99 -7.02 -8.55
C THR A 148 -31.16 -5.62 -7.98
N ASP A 149 -32.31 -5.02 -8.27
CA ASP A 149 -32.81 -3.79 -7.65
C ASP A 149 -33.01 -3.95 -6.14
#